data_AF-A0AA38CFK3-F1
#
_entry.id   AF-A0AA38CFK3-F1
#
_cell.length_a   1.000
_cell.length_b   1.000
_cell.length_c   1.000
_cell.angle_alpha   90.00
_cell.angle_beta   90.00
_cell.angle_gamma   90.00
#
_symmetry.space_group_name_H-M   'P 1'
#
loop_
_entity.id
_entity.type
_entity.pdbx_description
1 polymer ?
#
loop_
_entity_poly.entity_id
_entity_poly.type
_entity_poly.pdbx_seq_one_letter_code
_entity_poly.pdbx_strand_id
1 'polypeptide(L)' 'PFEVETNASDYAMGVVLLQGGKPVCYHSETFTSAVKGYSVYDKEMYALVQ' A
#
# COMPACT_ATOMS: atom_id res chain seq x y z
N PRO A 1 19.87 -0.35 -2.55
CA PRO A 1 18.72 -0.91 -1.82
C PRO A 1 17.43 -0.22 -2.28
N PHE A 2 16.35 -0.99 -2.39
CA PHE A 2 15.01 -0.45 -2.56
C PHE A 2 14.32 -0.46 -1.21
N GLU A 3 13.60 0.61 -0.90
CA GLU A 3 12.79 0.77 0.30
C GLU A 3 11.35 0.96 -0.15
N VAL A 4 10.41 0.33 0.53
CA VAL A 4 8.97 0.43 0.22
C VAL A 4 8.28 0.98 1.45
N GLU A 5 7.64 2.13 1.30
CA GLU A 5 6.79 2.73 2.32
C GLU A 5 5.33 2.56 1.91
N THR A 6 4.53 1.96 2.77
CA THR A 6 3.10 1.73 2.54
C THR A 6 2.27 2.47 3.59
N ASN A 7 1.18 3.09 3.16
CA ASN A 7 0.18 3.69 4.04
C ASN A 7 -1.21 3.24 3.60
N ALA A 8 -1.98 2.64 4.51
CA ALA A 8 -3.34 2.19 4.23
C ALA A 8 -4.34 2.97 5.08
N SER A 9 -5.44 3.38 4.44
CA SER A 9 -6.64 3.92 5.07
C SER A 9 -7.79 2.92 4.95
N ASP A 10 -8.95 3.16 5.56
CA ASP A 10 -10.09 2.27 5.39
C ASP A 10 -10.64 2.17 3.97
N TYR A 11 -10.27 3.10 3.09
CA TYR A 11 -10.83 3.22 1.74
C TYR A 11 -9.84 2.91 0.63
N ALA A 12 -8.56 3.16 0.86
CA ALA A 12 -7.51 3.07 -0.15
C ALA A 12 -6.13 2.87 0.50
N MET A 13 -5.21 2.31 -0.28
CA MET A 13 -3.80 2.19 0.05
C MET A 13 -2.94 3.05 -0.87
N GLY A 14 -1.81 3.50 -0.33
CA GLY A 14 -0.74 4.16 -1.07
C GLY A 14 0.59 3.49 -0.76
N VAL A 15 1.43 3.36 -1.78
CA VAL A 15 2.77 2.77 -1.71
C VAL A 15 3.74 3.69 -2.43
N VAL A 16 4.90 3.88 -1.82
CA VAL A 16 6.01 4.65 -2.38
C VAL A 16 7.22 3.74 -2.44
N LEU A 17 7.75 3.53 -3.64
CA LEU A 17 9.03 2.87 -3.85
C LEU A 17 10.13 3.92 -3.81
N LEU A 18 11.02 3.80 -2.83
CA LEU A 18 12.18 4.65 -2.61
C LEU A 18 13.44 3.91 -3.07
N GLN A 19 14.35 4.63 -3.72
CA GLN A 19 15.69 4.13 -4.03
C GLN A 19 16.70 5.21 -3.68
N GLY A 20 17.61 4.91 -2.75
CA GLY A 20 18.60 5.88 -2.27
C GLY A 20 17.97 7.12 -1.65
N GLY A 21 16.85 6.95 -0.91
CA GLY A 21 16.11 8.04 -0.26
C GLY A 21 15.32 8.94 -1.22
N LYS A 22 15.18 8.56 -2.50
CA LYS A 22 14.38 9.28 -3.49
C LYS A 22 13.20 8.44 -3.97
N PRO A 23 11.99 9.01 -4.08
CA PRO A 23 10.85 8.29 -4.60
C PRO A 23 11.01 8.04 -6.10
N VAL A 24 10.83 6.78 -6.49
CA VAL A 24 10.96 6.26 -7.86
C VAL A 24 9.59 5.93 -8.45
N CYS A 25 8.68 5.39 -7.63
CA CYS A 25 7.35 5.02 -8.08
C CYS A 25 6.32 5.27 -6.97
N TYR A 26 5.13 5.69 -7.39
CA TYR A 26 3.96 5.83 -6.54
C TYR A 26 2.89 4.88 -7.06
N HIS A 27 2.37 4.06 -6.17
CA HIS A 27 1.23 3.19 -6.45
C HIS A 27 0.13 3.50 -5.45
N SER A 28 -1.12 3.57 -5.92
CA SER A 28 -2.26 3.79 -5.03
C SER A 28 -3.46 3.05 -5.59
N GLU A 29 -4.11 2.28 -4.73
CA GLU A 29 -5.28 1.49 -5.10
C GLU A 29 -6.42 1.80 -4.13
N THR A 30 -7.62 1.94 -4.67
CA THR A 30 -8.83 2.09 -3.84
C THR A 30 -9.35 0.69 -3.53
N PHE A 31 -9.60 0.41 -2.26
CA PHE A 31 -10.10 -0.90 -1.84
C PHE A 31 -11.46 -1.18 -2.45
N THR A 32 -11.58 -2.35 -3.08
CA THR A 32 -12.85 -2.88 -3.55
C THR A 32 -13.74 -3.26 -2.36
N SER A 33 -15.04 -3.44 -2.59
CA SER A 33 -16.00 -3.79 -1.52
C SER A 33 -15.61 -5.04 -0.74
N ALA A 34 -14.87 -5.97 -1.36
CA ALA A 34 -14.33 -7.14 -0.69
C ALA A 34 -13.20 -6.79 0.30
N VAL A 35 -12.24 -5.97 -0.15
CA VAL A 35 -11.06 -5.59 0.65
C VAL A 35 -11.40 -4.63 1.78
N LYS A 36 -12.46 -3.81 1.63
CA LYS A 36 -12.96 -2.94 2.72
C LYS A 36 -13.41 -3.71 3.96
N GLY A 37 -13.90 -4.93 3.77
CA GLY A 37 -14.35 -5.80 4.86
C GLY A 37 -13.22 -6.55 5.58
N TYR A 38 -11.98 -6.44 5.11
CA TYR A 38 -10.84 -7.11 5.71
C TYR A 38 -10.38 -6.43 7.01
N SER A 39 -9.71 -7.20 7.87
CA SER A 39 -9.08 -6.66 9.07
C SER A 39 -7.96 -5.68 8.69
N VAL A 40 -7.55 -4.82 9.62
CA VAL A 40 -6.47 -3.84 9.37
C VAL A 40 -5.18 -4.55 8.94
N TYR A 41 -4.86 -5.69 9.56
CA TYR A 41 -3.70 -6.50 9.21
C TYR A 41 -3.77 -7.07 7.79
N ASP A 42 -4.94 -7.56 7.39
CA ASP A 42 -5.14 -8.10 6.04
C ASP A 42 -5.08 -6.99 4.98
N LYS A 43 -5.54 -5.77 5.30
CA LYS A 43 -5.42 -4.59 4.42
C LYS A 43 -3.96 -4.17 4.25
N GLU A 44 -3.17 -4.18 5.33
CA GLU A 44 -1.72 -3.93 5.26
C GLU A 44 -0.98 -5.02 4.47
N MET A 45 -1.32 -6.29 4.67
CA MET A 45 -0.74 -7.39 3.90
C MET A 45 -1.15 -7.34 2.43
N TYR A 46 -2.41 -7.03 2.12
CA TYR A 46 -2.86 -6.82 0.75
C TYR A 46 -2.06 -5.70 0.08
N ALA A 47 -1.74 -4.65 0.84
CA ALA A 47 -0.93 -3.54 0.35
C ALA A 47 0.53 -3.89 0.02
N LEU A 48 1.05 -4.98 0.57
CA LEU A 48 2.38 -5.51 0.25
C LEU A 48 2.38 -6.52 -0.89
N VAL A 49 1.23 -7.14 -1.19
CA VAL A 49 1.11 -8.23 -2.17
C VAL A 49 0.74 -7.73 -3.57
N GLN A 50 0.03 -6.61 -3.69
CA GLN A 50 -0.33 -5.99 -4.99
C GLN A 50 0.90 -5.47 -5.76
#